data_AF-A0A3P1CNF1-F1
#
_entry.id   AF-A0A3P1CNF1-F1
#
_cell.length_a   1.000
_cell.length_b   1.000
_cell.length_c   1.000
_cell.angle_alpha   90.00
_cell.angle_beta   90.00
_cell.angle_gamma   90.00
#
_symmetry.space_group_name_H-M   'P 1'
#
loop_
_entity.id
_entity.type
_entity.pdbx_description
1 polymer ?
#
loop_
_entity_poly.entity_id
_entity_poly.type
_entity_poly.pdbx_seq_one_letter_code
_entity_poly.pdbx_strand_id
1 'polypeptide(L)'
;METTRPLTRPSRLVELDKFEAIKIRMDLNQKLMSGSCAFSKPLDLTFSEPEIQVLKVMATERFSVNTLLRKQAIYALGKHKSVETIDELMRLAQTDHEENVIRCEALQAIHTISPEVGRVVMEKMLTAGVPDLSLFIVRYLSQSGEPEGKQMVDRFLALKKNLRIRRALEQVSKPAGKHRAPKPDRNLNGQLH
;
A
#
# COMPACT_ATOMS: atom_id res chain seq x y z
N MET A 1 -23.10 43.99 -27.25
CA MET A 1 -23.05 42.82 -26.36
C MET A 1 -21.64 42.73 -25.81
N GLU A 2 -21.41 43.21 -24.58
CA GLU A 2 -20.11 43.13 -23.93
C GLU A 2 -19.93 41.75 -23.31
N THR A 3 -18.90 41.03 -23.75
CA THR A 3 -18.50 39.76 -23.16
C THR A 3 -17.65 40.06 -21.93
N THR A 4 -18.23 39.83 -20.75
CA THR A 4 -17.50 39.88 -19.47
C THR A 4 -16.37 38.86 -19.49
N ARG A 5 -15.12 39.32 -19.52
CA ARG A 5 -13.93 38.46 -19.41
C ARG A 5 -14.01 37.67 -18.09
N PRO A 6 -13.72 36.36 -18.09
CA PRO A 6 -13.76 35.57 -16.86
C PRO A 6 -12.70 36.10 -15.89
N LEU A 7 -13.08 36.25 -14.62
CA LEU A 7 -12.18 36.63 -13.52
C LEU A 7 -11.14 35.52 -13.33
N THR A 8 -9.98 35.64 -13.98
CA THR A 8 -8.86 34.75 -13.73
C THR A 8 -7.96 35.36 -12.65
N ARG A 9 -7.83 34.67 -11.52
CA ARG A 9 -6.85 35.04 -10.49
C ARG A 9 -5.45 34.86 -11.09
N PRO A 10 -4.58 35.88 -11.09
CA PRO A 10 -3.24 35.72 -11.65
C PRO A 10 -2.45 34.71 -10.84
N SER A 11 -1.83 33.75 -11.52
CA SER A 11 -0.87 32.84 -10.91
C SER A 11 0.30 33.66 -10.33
N ARG A 12 0.65 33.41 -9.07
CA ARG A 12 1.80 34.03 -8.41
C ARG A 12 2.84 32.97 -8.10
N LEU A 13 4.10 33.28 -8.39
CA LEU A 13 5.21 32.43 -7.98
C LEU A 13 5.34 32.53 -6.46
N VAL A 14 5.40 31.38 -5.79
CA VAL A 14 5.53 31.31 -4.34
C VAL A 14 7.01 31.20 -3.99
N GLU A 15 7.48 32.06 -3.09
CA GLU A 15 8.84 31.98 -2.53
C GLU A 15 8.93 30.79 -1.56
N LEU A 16 9.34 29.63 -2.08
CA LEU A 16 9.40 28.37 -1.33
C LEU A 16 10.42 28.40 -0.17
N ASP A 17 11.38 29.31 -0.19
CA ASP A 17 12.37 29.49 0.88
C ASP A 17 11.75 29.84 2.23
N LYS A 18 10.52 30.36 2.24
CA LYS A 18 9.76 30.67 3.45
C LYS A 18 8.96 29.50 3.98
N PHE A 19 8.94 28.35 3.30
CA PHE A 19 8.08 27.21 3.59
C PHE A 19 8.86 25.90 3.65
N GLU A 20 9.62 25.70 4.72
CA GLU A 20 10.49 24.54 4.89
C GLU A 20 9.75 23.19 4.76
N ALA A 21 8.56 23.07 5.35
CA ALA A 21 7.75 21.85 5.24
C ALA A 21 7.34 21.52 3.79
N ILE A 22 7.16 22.52 2.93
CA ILE A 22 6.85 22.32 1.51
C ILE A 22 8.07 21.77 0.78
N LYS A 23 9.27 22.32 1.06
CA LYS A 23 10.52 21.81 0.50
C LYS A 23 10.75 20.35 0.90
N ILE A 24 10.67 20.06 2.20
CA ILE A 24 10.80 18.70 2.73
C ILE A 24 9.80 17.76 2.04
N ARG A 25 8.54 18.19 1.86
CA ARG A 25 7.55 17.36 1.17
C ARG A 25 7.88 17.13 -0.30
N MET A 26 8.37 18.13 -1.02
CA MET A 26 8.78 17.99 -2.41
C MET A 26 9.95 17.00 -2.54
N ASP A 27 10.95 17.13 -1.67
CA ASP A 27 12.11 16.24 -1.63
C ASP A 27 11.70 14.81 -1.25
N LEU A 28 10.81 14.65 -0.27
CA LEU A 28 10.24 13.36 0.10
C LEU A 28 9.45 12.72 -1.04
N ASN A 29 8.63 13.47 -1.76
CA ASN A 29 7.91 12.94 -2.92
C ASN A 29 8.91 12.37 -3.94
N GLN A 30 9.98 13.11 -4.25
CA GLN A 30 11.01 12.63 -5.16
C GLN A 30 11.75 11.40 -4.62
N LYS A 31 12.11 11.41 -3.33
CA LYS A 31 12.80 10.32 -2.64
C LYS A 31 11.97 9.04 -2.62
N LEU A 32 10.70 9.12 -2.24
CA LEU A 32 9.76 7.98 -2.23
C LEU A 32 9.50 7.46 -3.66
N MET A 33 9.37 8.35 -4.65
CA MET A 33 9.18 7.95 -6.04
C MET A 33 10.43 7.30 -6.64
N SER A 34 11.65 7.74 -6.25
CA SER A 34 12.90 7.12 -6.70
C SER A 34 13.02 5.65 -6.28
N GLY A 35 12.44 5.29 -5.13
CA GLY A 35 12.35 3.90 -4.67
C GLY A 35 11.24 3.08 -5.34
N SER A 36 10.38 3.71 -6.16
CA SER A 36 9.21 3.05 -6.77
C SER A 36 9.40 2.62 -8.22
N CYS A 37 10.43 3.13 -8.92
CA CYS A 37 10.68 2.84 -10.33
C CYS A 37 11.83 1.84 -10.51
N ALA A 38 11.54 0.69 -11.11
CA ALA A 38 12.44 -0.16 -11.91
C ALA A 38 13.77 -0.69 -11.33
N PHE A 39 14.16 -0.40 -10.09
CA PHE A 39 15.42 -0.90 -9.55
C PHE A 39 15.23 -2.21 -8.78
N SER A 40 16.03 -3.20 -9.17
CA SER A 40 16.05 -4.58 -8.67
C SER A 40 16.51 -4.73 -7.21
N LYS A 41 16.72 -3.62 -6.50
CA LYS A 41 17.05 -3.57 -5.07
C LYS A 41 16.26 -2.44 -4.40
N PRO A 42 15.60 -2.69 -3.26
CA PRO A 42 14.99 -1.61 -2.47
C PRO A 42 16.07 -0.61 -2.09
N LEU A 43 15.86 0.68 -2.37
CA LEU A 43 16.72 1.72 -1.81
C LEU A 43 16.51 1.71 -0.30
N ASP A 44 17.59 1.51 0.45
CA ASP A 44 17.57 1.66 1.91
C ASP A 44 17.52 3.15 2.24
N LEU A 45 16.30 3.69 2.26
CA LEU A 45 16.04 5.10 2.49
C LEU A 45 16.06 5.37 3.99
N THR A 46 16.96 6.24 4.43
CA THR A 46 16.95 6.81 5.78
C THR A 46 16.23 8.15 5.77
N PHE A 47 15.62 8.53 6.89
CA PHE A 47 14.86 9.77 7.02
C PHE A 47 15.27 10.48 8.31
N SER A 48 15.44 11.79 8.22
CA SER A 48 15.64 12.70 9.35
C SER A 48 14.35 12.92 10.12
N GLU A 49 14.43 13.40 11.37
CA GLU A 49 13.24 13.70 12.18
C GLU A 49 12.22 14.62 11.48
N PRO A 50 12.62 15.74 10.83
CA PRO A 50 11.67 16.57 10.07
C PRO A 50 11.00 15.80 8.93
N GLU A 51 11.74 14.94 8.24
CA GLU A 51 11.19 14.08 7.19
C GLU A 51 10.17 13.09 7.77
N ILE A 52 10.44 12.48 8.93
CA ILE A 52 9.50 11.58 9.62
C ILE A 52 8.20 12.32 9.97
N GLN A 53 8.27 13.55 10.47
CA GLN A 53 7.08 14.34 10.76
C GLN A 53 6.26 14.62 9.49
N VAL A 54 6.91 14.96 8.38
CA VAL A 54 6.21 15.14 7.11
C VAL A 54 5.63 13.82 6.61
N LEU A 55 6.34 12.68 6.73
CA LEU A 55 5.84 11.34 6.40
C LEU A 55 4.56 10.97 7.16
N LYS A 56 4.49 11.28 8.47
CA LYS A 56 3.26 11.11 9.28
C LYS A 56 2.09 11.89 8.68
N VAL A 57 2.33 13.13 8.24
CA VAL A 57 1.32 13.94 7.54
C VAL A 57 0.94 13.26 6.21
N MET A 58 1.90 12.89 5.36
CA MET A 58 1.62 12.26 4.06
C MET A 58 0.75 10.99 4.21
N ALA A 59 1.05 10.14 5.20
CA ALA A 59 0.30 8.90 5.45
C ALA A 59 -1.20 9.16 5.71
N THR A 60 -1.51 10.27 6.37
CA THR A 60 -2.87 10.63 6.82
C THR A 60 -3.62 11.56 5.88
N GLU A 61 -3.02 11.99 4.78
CA GLU A 61 -3.66 12.87 3.79
C GLU A 61 -4.85 12.21 3.12
N ARG A 62 -6.04 12.55 3.59
CA ARG A 62 -7.29 12.15 2.93
C ARG A 62 -7.46 12.93 1.63
N PHE A 63 -7.98 12.28 0.60
CA PHE A 63 -8.26 12.86 -0.72
C PHE A 63 -7.03 13.33 -1.52
N SER A 64 -5.82 12.90 -1.16
CA SER A 64 -4.69 13.04 -2.05
C SER A 64 -4.96 12.22 -3.32
N VAL A 65 -4.74 12.79 -4.50
CA VAL A 65 -4.79 12.05 -5.78
C VAL A 65 -3.71 10.96 -5.90
N ASN A 66 -2.82 10.85 -4.91
CA ASN A 66 -1.63 10.01 -4.99
C ASN A 66 -1.56 8.98 -3.83
N THR A 67 -2.46 7.99 -3.87
CA THR A 67 -2.46 6.81 -2.98
C THR A 67 -1.09 6.11 -2.96
N LEU A 68 -0.34 6.14 -4.05
CA LEU A 68 1.02 5.58 -4.11
C LEU A 68 1.96 6.27 -3.11
N LEU A 69 2.01 7.60 -3.09
CA LEU A 69 2.85 8.34 -2.13
C LEU A 69 2.44 8.08 -0.67
N ARG A 70 1.13 8.00 -0.39
CA ARG A 70 0.65 7.65 0.95
C ARG A 70 1.12 6.26 1.37
N LYS A 71 0.98 5.28 0.48
CA LYS A 71 1.46 3.92 0.70
C LYS A 71 2.97 3.89 0.95
N GLN A 72 3.75 4.58 0.12
CA GLN A 72 5.21 4.65 0.29
C GLN A 72 5.61 5.33 1.61
N ALA A 73 4.87 6.35 2.04
CA ALA A 73 5.10 6.99 3.33
C ALA A 73 4.84 6.02 4.49
N ILE A 74 3.74 5.26 4.46
CA ILE A 74 3.41 4.24 5.47
C ILE A 74 4.48 3.16 5.52
N TYR A 75 4.92 2.68 4.35
CA TYR A 75 6.02 1.72 4.24
C TYR A 75 7.30 2.26 4.88
N ALA A 76 7.67 3.51 4.57
CA ALA A 76 8.85 4.17 5.13
C ALA A 76 8.79 4.29 6.67
N LEU A 77 7.62 4.67 7.22
CA LEU A 77 7.40 4.72 8.67
C LEU A 77 7.59 3.33 9.31
N GLY A 78 7.07 2.28 8.68
CA GLY A 78 7.28 0.90 9.12
C GLY A 78 8.75 0.48 9.12
N LYS A 79 9.51 0.87 8.09
CA LYS A 79 10.96 0.58 7.99
C LYS A 79 11.81 1.36 8.97
N HIS A 80 11.39 2.58 9.32
CA HIS A 80 12.05 3.36 10.35
C HIS A 80 11.91 2.76 11.76
N LYS A 81 10.91 1.88 11.98
CA LYS A 81 10.71 1.14 13.24
C LYS A 81 10.50 2.03 14.47
N SER A 82 9.95 3.23 14.29
CA SER A 82 9.60 4.10 15.42
C SER A 82 8.26 3.70 16.04
N VAL A 83 8.28 3.35 17.32
CA VAL A 83 7.10 2.98 18.11
C VAL A 83 6.09 4.12 18.19
N GLU A 84 6.55 5.37 18.12
CA GLU A 84 5.69 6.56 18.13
C GLU A 84 4.76 6.67 16.93
N THR A 85 4.98 5.88 15.88
CA THR A 85 4.12 5.87 14.67
C THR A 85 3.00 4.84 14.77
N ILE A 86 3.04 3.94 15.76
CA ILE A 86 2.08 2.83 15.86
C ILE A 86 0.64 3.35 16.01
N ASP A 87 0.41 4.40 16.80
CA ASP A 87 -0.93 4.93 17.03
C ASP A 87 -1.55 5.51 15.75
N GLU A 88 -0.79 6.29 14.96
CA GLU A 88 -1.22 6.74 13.63
C GLU A 88 -1.52 5.56 12.70
N LEU A 89 -0.62 4.58 12.64
CA LEU A 89 -0.78 3.42 11.76
C LEU A 89 -1.99 2.57 12.17
N MET A 90 -2.24 2.41 13.47
CA MET A 90 -3.41 1.71 14.00
C MET A 90 -4.70 2.44 13.60
N ARG A 91 -4.72 3.78 13.66
CA ARG A 91 -5.86 4.57 13.18
C ARG A 91 -6.10 4.33 11.69
N LEU A 92 -5.06 4.31 10.87
CA LEU A 92 -5.18 4.04 9.42
C LEU A 92 -5.72 2.63 9.16
N ALA A 93 -5.16 1.60 9.80
CA ALA A 93 -5.58 0.21 9.62
C ALA A 93 -7.06 -0.03 9.99
N GLN A 94 -7.56 0.68 11.02
CA GLN A 94 -8.89 0.46 11.58
C GLN A 94 -9.96 1.41 11.04
N THR A 95 -9.60 2.42 10.24
CA THR A 95 -10.59 3.35 9.66
C THR A 95 -11.33 2.69 8.50
N ASP A 96 -12.65 2.51 8.63
CA ASP A 96 -13.44 1.80 7.62
C ASP A 96 -13.60 2.53 6.29
N HIS A 97 -13.48 3.86 6.30
CA HIS A 97 -13.51 4.69 5.09
C HIS A 97 -12.13 4.88 4.44
N GLU A 98 -11.09 4.23 4.98
CA GLU A 98 -9.76 4.25 4.38
C GLU A 98 -9.65 3.19 3.27
N GLU A 99 -8.87 3.47 2.24
CA GLU A 99 -8.67 2.52 1.14
C GLU A 99 -8.04 1.21 1.63
N ASN A 100 -8.54 0.06 1.18
CA ASN A 100 -8.02 -1.24 1.60
C ASN A 100 -6.50 -1.38 1.39
N VAL A 101 -5.95 -0.78 0.32
CA VAL A 101 -4.49 -0.78 0.07
C VAL A 101 -3.73 -0.06 1.19
N ILE A 102 -4.24 1.08 1.65
CA ILE A 102 -3.64 1.86 2.74
C ILE A 102 -3.77 1.11 4.06
N ARG A 103 -4.94 0.50 4.32
CA ARG A 103 -5.16 -0.34 5.52
C ARG A 103 -4.20 -1.53 5.56
N CYS A 104 -4.01 -2.23 4.43
CA CYS A 104 -3.06 -3.34 4.30
C CYS A 104 -1.62 -2.89 4.57
N GLU A 105 -1.20 -1.77 3.97
CA GLU A 105 0.15 -1.24 4.18
C GLU A 105 0.37 -0.84 5.64
N ALA A 106 -0.62 -0.23 6.29
CA ALA A 106 -0.56 0.12 7.70
C ALA A 106 -0.44 -1.12 8.60
N LEU A 107 -1.20 -2.19 8.33
CA LEU A 107 -1.07 -3.47 9.05
C LEU A 107 0.33 -4.05 8.93
N GLN A 108 0.90 -4.05 7.73
CA GLN A 108 2.27 -4.52 7.49
C GLN A 108 3.32 -3.65 8.19
N ALA A 109 3.15 -2.32 8.17
CA ALA A 109 4.03 -1.39 8.85
C ALA A 109 4.01 -1.62 10.38
N ILE A 110 2.83 -1.75 10.98
CA ILE A 110 2.68 -2.07 12.42
C ILE A 110 3.40 -3.38 12.75
N HIS A 111 3.18 -4.44 11.98
CA HIS A 111 3.82 -5.73 12.22
C HIS A 111 5.35 -5.66 12.03
N THR A 112 5.83 -4.84 11.10
CA THR A 112 7.28 -4.59 10.90
C THR A 112 7.91 -3.87 12.10
N ILE A 113 7.19 -2.94 12.73
CA ILE A 113 7.64 -2.21 13.92
C ILE A 113 7.57 -3.14 15.15
N SER A 114 6.43 -3.81 15.33
CA SER A 114 6.17 -4.73 16.43
C SER A 114 5.29 -5.89 15.96
N PRO A 115 5.86 -7.09 15.76
CA PRO A 115 5.10 -8.26 15.33
C PRO A 115 3.97 -8.65 16.28
N GLU A 116 4.16 -8.45 17.59
CA GLU A 116 3.15 -8.72 18.61
C GLU A 116 1.92 -7.82 18.44
N VAL A 117 2.13 -6.50 18.37
CA VAL A 117 1.04 -5.53 18.14
C VAL A 117 0.40 -5.77 16.77
N GLY A 118 1.22 -6.00 15.74
CA GLY A 118 0.76 -6.31 14.39
C GLY A 118 -0.20 -7.49 14.36
N ARG A 119 0.16 -8.60 15.03
CA ARG A 119 -0.70 -9.79 15.14
C ARG A 119 -2.03 -9.48 15.83
N VAL A 120 -2.02 -8.74 16.94
CA VAL A 120 -3.26 -8.36 17.64
C VAL A 120 -4.19 -7.55 16.73
N VAL A 121 -3.65 -6.56 16.02
CA VAL A 121 -4.45 -5.73 15.10
C VAL A 121 -4.95 -6.56 13.90
N MET A 122 -4.11 -7.42 13.34
CA MET A 122 -4.49 -8.33 12.26
C MET A 122 -5.59 -9.32 12.69
N GLU A 123 -5.54 -9.88 13.90
CA GLU A 123 -6.59 -10.75 14.44
C GLU A 123 -7.93 -10.02 14.58
N LYS A 124 -7.90 -8.75 15.03
CA LYS A 124 -9.09 -7.89 15.06
C LYS A 124 -9.66 -7.69 13.66
N MET A 125 -8.83 -7.44 12.66
CA MET A 125 -9.27 -7.24 11.27
C MET A 125 -9.79 -8.54 10.62
N LEU A 126 -9.18 -9.68 10.92
CA LEU A 126 -9.69 -11.00 10.53
C LEU A 126 -11.08 -11.26 11.12
N THR A 127 -11.29 -10.86 12.38
CA THR A 127 -12.58 -11.01 13.07
C THR A 127 -13.66 -10.12 12.46
N ALA A 128 -13.31 -8.90 12.04
CA ALA A 128 -14.20 -7.97 11.33
C ALA A 128 -14.66 -8.53 9.97
N GLY A 129 -13.90 -9.44 9.36
CA GLY A 129 -14.36 -10.25 8.23
C GLY A 129 -14.38 -9.52 6.88
N VAL A 130 -13.64 -8.42 6.74
CA VAL A 130 -13.46 -7.73 5.45
C VAL A 130 -12.68 -8.66 4.51
N PRO A 131 -13.23 -9.12 3.37
CA PRO A 131 -12.61 -10.18 2.57
C PRO A 131 -11.21 -9.84 2.04
N ASP A 132 -11.01 -8.62 1.53
CA ASP A 132 -9.72 -8.20 0.96
C ASP A 132 -8.63 -8.14 2.02
N LEU A 133 -8.93 -7.55 3.18
CA LEU A 133 -8.01 -7.50 4.32
C LEU A 133 -7.71 -8.91 4.84
N SER A 134 -8.74 -9.75 4.93
CA SER A 134 -8.56 -11.14 5.41
C SER A 134 -7.63 -11.93 4.48
N LEU A 135 -7.82 -11.80 3.17
CA LEU A 135 -6.97 -12.45 2.18
C LEU A 135 -5.53 -11.92 2.24
N PHE A 136 -5.35 -10.61 2.39
CA PHE A 136 -4.04 -10.00 2.57
C PHE A 136 -3.33 -10.53 3.83
N ILE A 137 -3.97 -10.44 4.99
CA ILE A 137 -3.42 -10.86 6.29
C ILE A 137 -3.00 -12.33 6.24
N VAL A 138 -3.86 -13.20 5.72
CA VAL A 138 -3.56 -14.63 5.62
C VAL A 138 -2.32 -14.87 4.76
N ARG A 139 -2.20 -14.20 3.61
CA ARG A 139 -1.03 -14.34 2.73
C ARG A 139 0.23 -13.83 3.42
N TYR A 140 0.14 -12.64 3.98
CA TYR A 140 1.27 -11.97 4.63
C TYR A 140 1.83 -12.83 5.77
N LEU A 141 0.98 -13.26 6.71
CA LEU A 141 1.41 -14.08 7.84
C LEU A 141 1.90 -15.47 7.40
N SER A 142 1.27 -16.09 6.40
CA SER A 142 1.77 -17.37 5.85
C SER A 142 3.16 -17.24 5.21
N GLN A 143 3.48 -16.09 4.62
CA GLN A 143 4.76 -15.82 3.97
C GLN A 143 5.82 -15.32 4.95
N SER A 144 5.42 -14.73 6.08
CA SER A 144 6.35 -14.20 7.10
C SER A 144 7.26 -15.27 7.73
N GLY A 145 6.82 -16.53 7.72
CA GLY A 145 7.53 -17.63 8.37
C GLY A 145 7.39 -17.66 9.90
N GLU A 146 6.64 -16.73 10.51
CA GLU A 146 6.43 -16.67 11.95
C GLU A 146 5.50 -17.80 12.43
N PRO A 147 5.90 -18.61 13.42
CA PRO A 147 5.08 -19.70 13.96
C PRO A 147 3.72 -19.22 14.49
N GLU A 148 3.70 -18.10 15.22
CA GLU A 148 2.51 -17.51 15.81
C GLU A 148 1.56 -16.97 14.73
N GLY A 149 2.13 -16.35 13.69
CA GLY A 149 1.39 -15.89 12.52
C GLY A 149 0.73 -17.06 11.79
N LYS A 150 1.47 -18.16 11.59
CA LYS A 150 0.94 -19.39 10.99
C LYS A 150 -0.18 -20.00 11.83
N GLN A 151 -0.01 -20.11 13.15
CA GLN A 151 -1.04 -20.63 14.05
C GLN A 151 -2.31 -19.79 13.99
N MET A 152 -2.19 -18.46 13.94
CA MET A 152 -3.33 -17.56 13.75
C MET A 152 -4.07 -17.82 12.45
N VAL A 153 -3.34 -17.97 11.34
CA VAL A 153 -3.90 -18.30 10.03
C VAL A 153 -4.63 -19.65 10.07
N ASP A 154 -4.02 -20.68 10.63
CA ASP A 154 -4.60 -22.02 10.71
C ASP A 154 -5.93 -22.01 11.48
N ARG A 155 -5.97 -21.32 12.64
CA ARG A 155 -7.21 -21.14 13.42
C ARG A 155 -8.27 -20.40 12.63
N PHE A 156 -7.90 -19.33 11.92
CA PHE A 156 -8.84 -18.57 11.10
C PHE A 156 -9.41 -19.43 9.96
N LEU A 157 -8.57 -20.15 9.21
CA LEU A 157 -9.00 -20.95 8.06
C LEU A 157 -9.78 -22.21 8.45
N ALA A 158 -9.59 -22.74 9.67
CA ALA A 158 -10.36 -23.86 10.20
C ALA A 158 -11.86 -23.54 10.34
N LEU A 159 -12.23 -22.27 10.50
CA LEU A 159 -13.62 -21.86 10.65
C LEU A 159 -14.39 -22.08 9.35
N LYS A 160 -15.54 -22.78 9.42
CA LYS A 160 -16.39 -23.08 8.27
C LYS A 160 -16.78 -21.82 7.48
N LYS A 161 -17.06 -20.70 8.17
CA LYS A 161 -17.42 -19.41 7.57
C LYS A 161 -16.36 -18.85 6.61
N ASN A 162 -15.09 -19.23 6.77
CA ASN A 162 -13.96 -18.72 5.98
C ASN A 162 -13.67 -19.55 4.72
N LEU A 163 -14.64 -20.35 4.24
CA LEU A 163 -14.51 -21.15 3.02
C LEU A 163 -14.17 -20.30 1.77
N ARG A 164 -14.72 -19.09 1.65
CA ARG A 164 -14.44 -18.20 0.51
C ARG A 164 -12.97 -17.77 0.47
N ILE A 165 -12.38 -17.43 1.62
CA ILE A 165 -10.97 -17.06 1.73
C ILE A 165 -10.07 -18.24 1.37
N ARG A 166 -10.39 -19.45 1.86
CA ARG A 166 -9.65 -20.68 1.48
C ARG A 166 -9.61 -20.91 -0.02
N ARG A 167 -10.77 -20.84 -0.69
CA ARG A 167 -10.86 -20.98 -2.15
C ARG A 167 -10.04 -19.90 -2.89
N ALA A 168 -10.06 -18.66 -2.41
CA ALA A 168 -9.29 -17.57 -3.01
C ALA A 168 -7.77 -17.77 -2.87
N LEU A 169 -7.29 -18.41 -1.80
CA LEU A 169 -5.88 -18.76 -1.62
C LEU A 169 -5.43 -19.86 -2.58
N GLU A 170 -6.26 -20.89 -2.76
CA GLU A 170 -5.99 -22.00 -3.69
C GLU A 170 -5.92 -21.54 -5.15
N GLN A 171 -6.78 -20.62 -5.55
CA GLN A 171 -6.78 -20.06 -6.92
C GLN A 171 -5.50 -19.30 -7.25
N VAL A 172 -4.93 -18.60 -6.27
CA VAL A 172 -3.67 -17.86 -6.46
C VAL A 172 -2.44 -18.76 -6.36
N SER A 173 -2.55 -19.90 -5.67
CA SER A 173 -1.46 -20.89 -5.57
C SER A 173 -1.38 -21.82 -6.78
N LYS A 174 -2.43 -21.92 -7.61
CA LYS A 174 -2.36 -22.64 -8.88
C LYS A 174 -1.53 -21.80 -9.87
N PRO A 175 -0.44 -22.32 -10.44
CA PRO A 175 0.21 -21.65 -11.55
C PRO A 175 -0.84 -21.49 -12.65
N ALA A 176 -0.95 -20.29 -13.23
CA ALA A 176 -1.76 -20.06 -14.41
C ALA A 176 -1.41 -21.15 -15.42
N GLY A 177 -2.33 -22.08 -15.66
CA GLY A 177 -2.10 -23.20 -16.56
C GLY A 177 -1.58 -22.64 -17.88
N LYS A 178 -0.44 -23.16 -18.36
CA LYS A 178 0.25 -22.79 -19.60
C LYS A 178 -0.74 -22.15 -20.57
N HIS A 179 -0.61 -20.83 -20.79
CA HIS A 179 -1.27 -20.19 -21.93
C HIS A 179 -0.91 -21.03 -23.16
N ARG A 180 -1.89 -21.75 -23.68
CA ARG A 180 -1.75 -22.52 -24.91
C ARG A 180 -1.34 -21.48 -25.95
N ALA A 181 -0.14 -21.63 -26.52
CA ALA A 181 0.35 -20.72 -27.55
C ALA A 181 -0.76 -20.48 -28.59
N PRO A 182 -1.02 -19.22 -28.98
CA PRO A 182 -1.97 -18.95 -30.04
C PRO A 182 -1.57 -19.79 -31.26
N LYS A 183 -2.52 -20.54 -31.80
CA LYS A 183 -2.28 -21.33 -33.01
C LYS A 183 -1.84 -20.35 -34.11
N PRO A 184 -0.78 -20.65 -34.87
CA PRO A 184 -0.40 -19.81 -35.99
C PRO A 184 -1.59 -19.72 -36.95
N ASP A 185 -1.95 -18.48 -37.28
CA ASP A 185 -3.02 -18.19 -38.21
C ASP A 185 -2.66 -18.81 -39.56
N ARG A 186 -3.46 -19.75 -40.04
CA ARG A 186 -3.17 -20.52 -41.26
C ARG A 186 -3.48 -19.74 -42.56
N ASN A 187 -3.78 -18.45 -42.47
CA ASN A 187 -4.30 -17.67 -43.61
C ASN A 187 -3.46 -16.41 -43.94
N LEU A 188 -2.14 -16.56 -44.07
CA LEU A 188 -1.29 -15.51 -44.66
C LEU A 188 -0.41 -15.97 -45.83
N ASN A 189 -0.72 -17.11 -46.45
CA ASN A 189 -0.16 -17.49 -47.75
C ASN A 189 -1.28 -17.65 -48.77
N GLY A 190 -1.66 -16.54 -49.39
CA GLY A 190 -2.59 -16.55 -50.52
C GLY A 190 -2.82 -15.13 -51.03
N GLN A 191 -2.22 -14.84 -52.18
CA GLN A 191 -2.40 -13.65 -53.05
C GLN A 191 -1.32 -12.56 -52.92
N LEU A 192 -0.18 -12.86 -53.55
CA LEU A 192 0.49 -11.88 -54.41
C LEU A 192 0.25 -12.34 -55.85
N HIS A 193 -0.72 -11.70 -56.51
CA HIS A 193 -0.82 -11.62 -57.96
C HIS A 193 -0.72 -10.15 -58.35
#